data_AF-A0A0D2Q0G5-F1
#
_entry.id   AF-A0A0D2Q0G5-F1
#
_cell.length_a   1.000
_cell.length_b   1.000
_cell.length_c   1.000
_cell.angle_alpha   90.00
_cell.angle_beta   90.00
_cell.angle_gamma   90.00
#
_symmetry.space_group_name_H-M   'P 1'
#
loop_
_entity.id
_entity.type
_entity.pdbx_description
1 polymer ?
#
loop_
_entity_poly.entity_id
_entity_poly.type
_entity_poly.pdbx_seq_one_letter_code
_entity_poly.pdbx_strand_id
1 'polypeptide(L)'
;LFDYIQGKNKYKQQIEMTAPVITEVLPSDGPFCESSFRISFYLPKVNQANPPPAEGLHIQKWKSTYLAVRQFSGFVTDYNVGVEAAALEASLADTVWSPAIKKSQKDETTSVYLVAQYNSPFEFSGRVNEIWMLADLEDELLPV
;
A
#
# COMPACT_ATOMS: atom_id res chain seq x y z
N LEU A 1 -11.31 9.86 -1.96
CA LEU A 1 -10.00 10.21 -2.59
C LEU A 1 -10.16 10.86 -3.95
N PHE A 2 -10.95 10.30 -4.88
CA PHE A 2 -11.16 10.93 -6.19
C PHE A 2 -11.74 12.36 -6.11
N ASP A 3 -12.81 12.55 -5.34
CA ASP A 3 -13.37 13.89 -5.07
C ASP A 3 -12.32 14.89 -4.57
N TYR A 4 -11.40 14.44 -3.72
CA TYR A 4 -10.37 15.28 -3.11
C TYR A 4 -9.41 15.84 -4.15
N ILE A 5 -8.91 15.00 -5.06
CA ILE A 5 -8.01 15.44 -6.14
C ILE A 5 -8.73 16.28 -7.20
N GLN A 6 -10.05 16.10 -7.34
CA GLN A 6 -10.90 16.92 -8.22
C GLN A 6 -11.27 18.29 -7.65
N GLY A 7 -10.74 18.67 -6.48
CA GLY A 7 -10.96 19.98 -5.87
C GLY A 7 -11.96 20.02 -4.73
N LYS A 8 -12.49 18.87 -4.27
CA LYS A 8 -13.29 18.80 -3.03
C LYS A 8 -12.38 18.77 -1.80
N ASN A 9 -11.57 19.80 -1.67
CA ASN A 9 -10.70 20.08 -0.54
C ASN A 9 -10.84 21.56 -0.15
N LYS A 10 -10.35 21.95 1.04
CA LYS A 10 -10.54 23.32 1.56
C LYS A 10 -9.99 24.41 0.65
N TYR A 11 -9.01 24.10 -0.19
CA TYR A 11 -8.38 25.05 -1.10
C TYR A 11 -9.04 25.11 -2.49
N LYS A 12 -10.03 24.24 -2.76
CA LYS A 12 -10.63 24.06 -4.08
C LYS A 12 -9.60 23.77 -5.18
N GLN A 13 -8.48 23.18 -4.79
CA GLN A 13 -7.34 22.95 -5.66
C GLN A 13 -7.48 21.59 -6.36
N GLN A 14 -7.34 21.56 -7.68
CA GLN A 14 -7.13 20.30 -8.40
C GLN A 14 -5.70 19.80 -8.15
N ILE A 15 -5.59 18.50 -7.88
CA ILE A 15 -4.33 17.83 -7.59
C ILE A 15 -4.13 16.78 -8.67
N GLU A 16 -2.94 16.74 -9.24
CA GLU A 16 -2.57 15.72 -10.22
C GLU A 16 -2.73 14.32 -9.62
N MET A 17 -3.38 13.44 -10.38
CA MET A 17 -3.51 12.04 -10.00
C MET A 17 -2.15 11.35 -10.11
N THR A 18 -1.88 10.43 -9.19
CA THR A 18 -0.61 9.67 -9.16
C THR A 18 -0.89 8.18 -9.07
N ALA A 19 0.06 7.38 -9.53
CA ALA A 19 0.11 5.95 -9.25
C ALA A 19 1.27 5.65 -8.28
N PRO A 20 1.21 4.53 -7.55
CA PRO A 20 0.04 3.64 -7.41
C PRO A 20 -0.99 4.16 -6.40
N VAL A 21 -2.21 3.62 -6.48
CA VAL A 21 -3.16 3.62 -5.36
C VAL A 21 -2.86 2.38 -4.52
N ILE A 22 -2.71 2.57 -3.21
CA ILE A 22 -2.34 1.49 -2.28
C ILE A 22 -3.52 1.20 -1.37
N THR A 23 -3.84 -0.08 -1.21
CA THR A 23 -4.79 -0.58 -0.23
C THR A 23 -4.05 -1.39 0.84
N GLU A 24 -4.21 -0.98 2.09
CA GLU A 24 -3.71 -1.64 3.29
C GLU A 24 -4.88 -2.37 3.98
N VAL A 25 -4.71 -3.67 4.25
CA VAL A 25 -5.74 -4.51 4.89
C VAL A 25 -5.40 -4.66 6.36
N LEU A 26 -6.11 -3.94 7.24
CA LEU A 26 -5.82 -3.93 8.67
C LEU A 26 -6.56 -5.08 9.37
N PRO A 27 -5.88 -5.84 10.26
CA PRO A 27 -6.53 -6.80 11.13
C PRO A 27 -7.62 -6.14 11.99
N SER A 28 -8.70 -6.88 12.28
CA SER A 28 -9.86 -6.37 13.02
C SER A 28 -9.68 -6.51 14.54
N ASP A 29 -10.06 -5.50 15.32
CA ASP A 29 -10.09 -5.52 16.79
C ASP A 29 -11.42 -6.08 17.37
N GLY A 30 -12.34 -6.59 16.53
CA GLY A 30 -13.74 -6.83 16.92
C GLY A 30 -14.27 -8.27 16.69
N PRO A 31 -15.28 -8.71 17.48
CA PRO A 31 -15.86 -10.06 17.42
C PRO A 31 -16.63 -10.37 16.12
N PHE A 32 -16.83 -9.37 15.26
CA PHE A 32 -17.54 -9.51 13.98
C PHE A 32 -16.60 -9.66 12.77
N CYS A 33 -15.28 -9.66 12.97
CA CYS A 33 -14.29 -9.94 11.94
C CYS A 33 -14.50 -9.13 10.64
N GLU A 34 -14.85 -7.84 10.76
CA GLU A 34 -14.85 -6.94 9.61
C GLU A 34 -13.43 -6.40 9.43
N SER A 35 -12.76 -6.82 8.36
CA SER A 35 -11.47 -6.26 7.95
C SER A 35 -11.64 -4.79 7.62
N SER A 36 -10.81 -3.92 8.21
CA SER A 36 -10.78 -2.50 7.86
C SER A 36 -9.79 -2.28 6.72
N PHE A 37 -10.21 -1.52 5.70
CA PHE A 37 -9.36 -1.19 4.56
C PHE A 37 -8.95 0.28 4.62
N ARG A 38 -7.64 0.54 4.50
CA ARG A 38 -7.13 1.89 4.31
C ARG A 38 -6.65 2.05 2.89
N ILE A 39 -7.25 3.00 2.18
CA ILE A 39 -6.88 3.32 0.80
C ILE A 39 -6.11 4.64 0.81
N SER A 40 -4.96 4.65 0.14
CA SER A 40 -4.03 5.78 0.08
C SER A 40 -3.56 6.00 -1.36
N PHE A 41 -3.20 7.24 -1.70
CA PHE A 41 -2.47 7.56 -2.93
C PHE A 41 -1.33 8.52 -2.61
N TYR A 42 -0.31 8.54 -3.46
CA TYR A 42 0.82 9.42 -3.29
C TYR A 42 0.46 10.87 -3.60
N LEU A 43 0.79 11.81 -2.71
CA LEU A 43 0.56 13.22 -2.99
C LEU A 43 1.73 13.77 -3.85
N PRO A 44 1.47 14.47 -4.98
CA PRO A 44 2.53 15.07 -5.78
C PRO A 44 3.46 15.96 -4.94
N LYS A 45 4.75 15.99 -5.28
CA LYS A 45 5.78 16.70 -4.50
C LYS A 45 5.42 18.17 -4.22
N VAL A 46 4.81 18.86 -5.18
CA VAL A 46 4.37 20.26 -5.05
C VAL A 46 3.30 20.47 -3.98
N ASN A 47 2.55 19.42 -3.63
CA ASN A 47 1.47 19.46 -2.65
C ASN A 47 1.91 18.94 -1.26
N GLN A 48 3.06 18.27 -1.14
CA GLN A 48 3.47 17.63 0.13
C GLN A 48 3.82 18.60 1.26
N ALA A 49 4.32 19.80 0.93
CA ALA A 49 4.68 20.79 1.94
C ALA A 49 3.44 21.34 2.68
N ASN A 50 2.31 21.46 1.96
CA ASN A 50 1.04 21.92 2.52
C ASN A 50 -0.13 21.20 1.83
N PRO A 51 -0.43 19.94 2.19
CA PRO A 51 -1.52 19.18 1.59
C PRO A 51 -2.86 19.87 1.83
N PRO A 52 -3.70 20.05 0.78
CA PRO A 52 -5.04 20.60 0.97
C PRO A 52 -5.83 19.79 2.01
N PRO A 53 -6.41 20.40 3.06
CA PRO A 53 -7.21 19.65 4.02
C PRO A 53 -8.56 19.22 3.43
N ALA A 54 -9.10 18.09 3.89
CA ALA A 54 -10.46 17.63 3.56
C ALA A 54 -11.05 16.81 4.72
N GLU A 55 -12.38 16.81 4.83
CA GLU A 55 -13.10 16.04 5.85
C GLU A 55 -13.05 14.55 5.54
N GLY A 56 -12.87 13.71 6.56
CA GLY A 56 -12.79 12.26 6.43
C GLY A 56 -11.52 11.74 5.75
N LEU A 57 -10.53 12.60 5.49
CA LEU A 57 -9.22 12.22 4.97
C LEU A 57 -8.12 12.59 5.95
N HIS A 58 -7.11 11.74 6.03
CA HIS A 58 -5.96 11.92 6.90
C HIS A 58 -4.67 11.87 6.08
N ILE A 59 -3.69 12.68 6.47
CA ILE A 59 -2.36 12.65 5.85
C ILE A 59 -1.54 11.58 6.55
N GLN A 60 -1.10 10.59 5.78
CA GLN A 60 -0.13 9.58 6.22
C GLN A 60 1.26 9.99 5.78
N LYS A 61 2.22 10.02 6.71
CA LYS A 61 3.63 10.24 6.39
C LYS A 61 4.36 8.90 6.40
N TRP A 62 4.99 8.58 5.27
CA TRP A 62 5.87 7.44 5.15
C TRP A 62 7.30 7.90 5.39
N LYS A 63 8.01 7.22 6.29
CA LYS A 63 9.47 7.30 6.38
C LYS A 63 10.08 6.39 5.30
N SER A 64 11.40 6.41 5.15
CA SER A 64 12.09 5.41 4.35
C SER A 64 11.73 4.01 4.87
N THR A 65 11.22 3.18 3.97
CA THR A 65 10.70 1.84 4.27
C THR A 65 11.21 0.88 3.21
N TYR A 66 11.62 -0.31 3.63
CA TYR A 66 11.99 -1.39 2.72
C TYR A 66 10.79 -2.29 2.48
N LEU A 67 10.64 -2.73 1.24
CA LEU A 67 9.51 -3.54 0.79
C LEU A 67 10.03 -4.72 -0.03
N ALA A 68 9.50 -5.91 0.23
CA ALA A 68 9.53 -6.98 -0.75
C ALA A 68 8.30 -6.84 -1.66
N VAL A 69 8.51 -6.96 -2.97
CA VAL A 69 7.50 -6.66 -3.97
C VAL A 69 7.31 -7.84 -4.91
N ARG A 70 6.05 -8.19 -5.19
CA ARG A 70 5.68 -9.13 -6.24
C ARG A 70 4.70 -8.48 -7.20
N GLN A 71 5.08 -8.40 -8.47
CA GLN A 71 4.23 -7.90 -9.55
C GLN A 71 3.34 -9.01 -10.11
N PHE A 72 2.08 -8.68 -10.43
CA PHE A 72 1.15 -9.57 -11.09
C PHE A 72 0.20 -8.80 -12.03
N SER A 73 -0.39 -9.51 -12.98
CA SER A 73 -1.27 -8.94 -14.01
C SER A 73 -2.76 -9.24 -13.76
N GLY A 74 -3.63 -8.57 -14.51
CA GLY A 74 -5.08 -8.79 -14.46
C GLY A 74 -5.80 -7.87 -13.47
N PHE A 75 -7.07 -8.16 -13.20
CA PHE A 75 -7.85 -7.41 -12.21
C PHE A 75 -7.53 -7.90 -10.79
N VAL A 76 -7.48 -6.97 -9.84
CA VAL A 76 -7.38 -7.30 -8.42
C VAL A 76 -8.73 -7.80 -7.94
N THR A 77 -8.74 -8.98 -7.31
CA THR A 77 -9.93 -9.59 -6.70
C THR A 77 -9.55 -10.17 -5.33
N ASP A 78 -10.52 -10.30 -4.43
CA ASP A 78 -10.28 -10.86 -3.09
C ASP A 78 -9.68 -12.28 -3.14
N TYR A 79 -9.94 -13.02 -4.22
CA TYR A 79 -9.36 -14.34 -4.44
C TYR A 79 -7.88 -14.28 -4.85
N ASN A 80 -7.51 -13.44 -5.82
CA ASN A 80 -6.15 -13.49 -6.35
C ASN A 80 -5.12 -12.77 -5.48
N VAL A 81 -5.51 -11.74 -4.72
CA VAL A 81 -4.58 -11.02 -3.84
C VAL A 81 -3.97 -11.93 -2.79
N GLY A 82 -4.76 -12.84 -2.22
CA GLY A 82 -4.27 -13.82 -1.25
C GLY A 82 -3.31 -14.83 -1.88
N VAL A 83 -3.57 -15.26 -3.12
CA VAL A 83 -2.69 -16.17 -3.87
C VAL A 83 -1.35 -15.51 -4.16
N GLU A 84 -1.35 -14.27 -4.63
CA GLU A 84 -0.12 -13.53 -4.93
C GLU A 84 0.65 -13.16 -3.65
N ALA A 85 -0.04 -12.84 -2.56
CA ALA A 85 0.59 -12.62 -1.27
C ALA A 85 1.26 -13.90 -0.73
N ALA A 86 0.57 -15.04 -0.76
CA ALA A 86 1.15 -16.32 -0.36
C ALA A 86 2.35 -16.71 -1.24
N ALA A 87 2.30 -16.41 -2.55
CA ALA A 87 3.41 -16.65 -3.45
C ALA A 87 4.64 -15.78 -3.14
N LEU A 88 4.44 -14.50 -2.78
CA LEU A 88 5.52 -13.63 -2.31
C LEU A 88 6.11 -14.16 -1.00
N GLU A 89 5.27 -14.50 -0.02
CA GLU A 89 5.72 -15.04 1.27
C GLU A 89 6.56 -16.31 1.09
N ALA A 90 6.06 -17.26 0.28
CA ALA A 90 6.78 -18.49 -0.03
C ALA A 90 8.13 -18.23 -0.71
N SER A 91 8.20 -17.24 -1.61
CA SER A 91 9.47 -16.88 -2.28
C SER A 91 10.51 -16.28 -1.32
N LEU A 92 10.06 -15.72 -0.19
CA LEU A 92 10.92 -15.07 0.81
C LEU A 92 11.32 -16.02 1.95
N ALA A 93 10.59 -17.11 2.19
CA ALA A 93 10.67 -17.95 3.38
C ALA A 93 12.10 -18.42 3.71
N ASP A 94 12.87 -18.82 2.69
CA ASP A 94 14.24 -19.34 2.81
C ASP A 94 15.33 -18.32 2.44
N THR A 95 14.99 -17.04 2.41
CA THR A 95 15.94 -15.96 2.09
C THR A 95 16.45 -15.26 3.35
N VAL A 96 17.57 -14.54 3.21
CA VAL A 96 18.12 -13.68 4.28
C VAL A 96 17.16 -12.56 4.72
N TRP A 97 16.13 -12.27 3.93
CA TRP A 97 15.13 -11.24 4.20
C TRP A 97 13.96 -11.71 5.07
N SER A 98 13.73 -13.04 5.17
CA SER A 98 12.64 -13.65 5.94
C SER A 98 12.54 -13.13 7.38
N PRO A 99 13.65 -12.98 8.15
CA PRO A 99 13.59 -12.43 9.50
C PRO A 99 13.11 -10.98 9.54
N ALA A 100 13.52 -10.14 8.59
CA ALA A 100 13.15 -8.73 8.52
C ALA A 100 11.66 -8.52 8.18
N ILE A 101 11.13 -9.37 7.29
CA ILE A 101 9.69 -9.39 6.97
C ILE A 101 8.88 -9.84 8.19
N LYS A 102 9.27 -10.95 8.84
CA LYS A 102 8.59 -11.43 10.04
C LYS A 102 8.64 -10.42 11.17
N LYS A 103 9.75 -9.67 11.31
CA LYS A 103 9.90 -8.62 12.33
C LYS A 103 8.92 -7.47 12.10
N SER A 104 8.69 -7.05 10.85
CA SER A 104 7.75 -5.98 10.53
C SER A 104 6.29 -6.34 10.81
N GLN A 105 5.96 -7.64 10.80
CA GLN A 105 4.60 -8.16 11.02
C GLN A 105 4.29 -8.54 12.47
N LYS A 106 5.20 -8.30 13.43
CA LYS A 106 5.02 -8.73 14.84
C LYS A 106 3.94 -7.97 15.60
N ASP A 107 3.56 -6.79 15.14
CA ASP A 107 2.52 -5.99 15.77
C ASP A 107 1.16 -6.43 15.17
N GLU A 108 0.26 -6.91 16.03
CA GLU A 108 -1.08 -7.39 15.66
C GLU A 108 -1.93 -6.33 14.94
N THR A 109 -1.52 -5.05 15.00
CA THR A 109 -2.15 -3.94 14.27
C THR A 109 -1.60 -3.72 12.86
N THR A 110 -0.54 -4.44 12.47
CA THR A 110 0.14 -4.23 11.18
C THR A 110 -0.44 -5.14 10.10
N SER A 111 -0.73 -4.56 8.94
CA SER A 111 -1.13 -5.32 7.76
C SER A 111 -0.06 -6.29 7.31
N VAL A 112 -0.46 -7.53 7.00
CA VAL A 112 0.45 -8.57 6.51
C VAL A 112 1.01 -8.21 5.13
N TYR A 113 0.22 -7.53 4.29
CA TYR A 113 0.62 -7.04 2.99
C TYR A 113 -0.22 -5.82 2.56
N LEU A 114 0.27 -5.10 1.55
CA LEU A 114 -0.44 -4.04 0.85
C LEU A 114 -0.61 -4.41 -0.63
N VAL A 115 -1.66 -3.88 -1.25
CA VAL A 115 -1.92 -4.04 -2.68
C VAL A 115 -1.74 -2.69 -3.37
N ALA A 116 -0.80 -2.60 -4.31
CA ALA A 116 -0.55 -1.41 -5.10
C ALA A 116 -1.09 -1.59 -6.52
N GLN A 117 -1.95 -0.67 -6.95
CA GLN A 117 -2.62 -0.69 -8.25
C GLN A 117 -2.20 0.53 -9.05
N TYR A 118 -1.56 0.32 -10.21
CA TYR A 118 -1.02 1.41 -11.03
C TYR A 118 -2.00 1.93 -12.07
N ASN A 119 -2.92 1.07 -12.49
CA ASN A 119 -3.80 1.35 -13.62
C ASN A 119 -5.14 1.92 -13.20
N SER A 120 -5.63 2.85 -14.01
CA SER A 120 -6.98 3.41 -13.88
C SER A 120 -8.05 2.31 -13.89
N PRO A 121 -9.17 2.45 -13.15
CA PRO A 121 -10.28 1.50 -13.22
C PRO A 121 -10.89 1.35 -14.63
N PHE A 122 -10.59 2.27 -15.56
CA PHE A 122 -11.04 2.22 -16.94
C PHE A 122 -10.04 1.61 -17.93
N GLU A 123 -8.86 1.17 -17.46
CA GLU A 123 -7.86 0.50 -18.28
C GLU A 123 -8.02 -1.03 -18.20
N PHE A 124 -8.42 -1.69 -19.28
CA PHE A 124 -8.79 -3.12 -19.22
C PHE A 124 -7.66 -4.09 -19.60
N SER A 125 -6.54 -3.61 -20.16
CA SER A 125 -5.41 -4.43 -20.59
C SER A 125 -4.08 -3.85 -20.08
N GLY A 126 -3.01 -4.67 -20.08
CA GLY A 126 -1.70 -4.23 -19.62
C GLY A 126 -1.64 -3.84 -18.13
N ARG A 127 -2.56 -4.37 -17.32
CA ARG A 127 -2.66 -4.02 -15.90
C ARG A 127 -1.46 -4.53 -15.12
N VAL A 128 -0.87 -3.65 -14.34
CA VAL A 128 0.24 -3.87 -13.41
C VAL A 128 -0.28 -3.63 -12.00
N ASN A 129 -0.21 -4.67 -11.18
CA ASN A 129 -0.47 -4.61 -9.77
C ASN A 129 0.69 -5.23 -9.01
N GLU A 130 0.85 -4.86 -7.75
CA GLU A 130 1.91 -5.38 -6.90
C GLU A 130 1.37 -5.73 -5.51
N ILE A 131 1.91 -6.80 -4.94
CA ILE A 131 1.83 -7.09 -3.50
C ILE A 131 3.10 -6.59 -2.84
N TRP A 132 2.95 -5.83 -1.75
CA TRP A 132 4.06 -5.29 -0.95
C TRP A 132 4.03 -5.89 0.45
N MET A 133 5.18 -6.37 0.94
CA MET A 133 5.38 -6.74 2.34
C MET A 133 6.48 -5.86 2.93
N LEU A 134 6.22 -5.24 4.09
CA LEU A 134 7.22 -4.40 4.75
C LEU A 134 8.38 -5.26 5.28
N ALA A 135 9.60 -4.73 5.18
CA ALA A 135 10.78 -5.29 5.79
C ALA A 135 11.34 -4.30 6.82
N ASP A 136 11.52 -4.76 8.06
CA ASP A 136 12.26 -4.01 9.08
C ASP A 136 13.75 -4.37 8.97
N LEU A 137 14.44 -3.70 8.04
CA LEU A 137 15.88 -3.83 7.89
C LEU A 137 16.58 -2.87 8.83
N GLU A 138 17.41 -3.42 9.71
CA GLU A 138 18.50 -2.66 10.33
C GLU A 138 19.59 -2.45 9.26
N ASP A 139 20.32 -1.34 9.34
CA ASP A 139 21.29 -0.92 8.32
C ASP A 139 22.37 -1.99 7.99
N GLU A 140 22.57 -2.98 8.86
CA GLU A 140 23.55 -4.07 8.69
C GLU A 140 23.25 -5.07 7.55
N LEU A 141 22.02 -5.09 7.01
CA LEU A 141 21.63 -6.00 5.92
C LEU A 141 21.63 -5.34 4.53
N LEU A 142 21.97 -4.06 4.44
CA LEU A 142 22.00 -3.34 3.17
C LEU A 142 23.34 -3.61 2.46
N PRO A 143 23.34 -4.10 1.20
CA PRO A 143 24.56 -4.19 0.43
C PRO A 143 25.15 -2.78 0.24
N VAL A 144 26.43 -2.64 0.56
CA VAL A 144 27.24 -1.42 0.39
C VAL A 144 27.40 -1.05 -1.08
#